data_AF-A0A3D9HKA9-F1
#
_entry.id   AF-A0A3D9HKA9-F1
#
_cell.length_a   1.000
_cell.length_b   1.000
_cell.length_c   1.000
_cell.angle_alpha   90.00
_cell.angle_beta   90.00
_cell.angle_gamma   90.00
#
_symmetry.space_group_name_H-M   'P 1'
#
loop_
_entity.id
_entity.type
_entity.pdbx_description
1 polymer ?
#
loop_
_entity_poly.entity_id
_entity_poly.type
_entity_poly.pdbx_seq_one_letter_code
_entity_poly.pdbx_strand_id
1 'polypeptide(L)'
;MVEFELASLELDSASSMRILGRDDLNFMCETLRINGIQTQVKGRMTVVFAYPGIGVGEIYPELSGCTGQVCDLKQAFGLLEEAEIALVGLSTEEPARRRSLGVIPFEIGRLQTDLSGLFTQVIRDNRAYLKRKTLIALPDGRLLEYGDITDAKQHAREVIDLALKLADCSRFAPAA
;
A
#
# COMPACT_ATOMS: atom_id res chain seq x y z
N MET A 1 -13.72 6.69 19.41
CA MET A 1 -13.75 7.83 18.46
C MET A 1 -13.37 7.41 17.05
N VAL A 2 -12.26 6.67 16.83
CA VAL A 2 -11.82 6.33 15.46
C VAL A 2 -12.81 5.46 14.66
N GLU A 3 -13.58 4.56 15.30
CA GLU A 3 -14.63 3.80 14.59
C GLU A 3 -15.74 4.70 14.02
N PHE A 4 -16.05 5.81 14.69
CA PHE A 4 -17.07 6.77 14.24
C PHE A 4 -16.55 7.65 13.09
N GLU A 5 -15.25 7.99 13.11
CA GLU A 5 -14.61 8.76 12.03
C GLU A 5 -14.41 7.92 10.76
N LEU A 6 -14.03 6.64 10.87
CA LEU A 6 -13.93 5.73 9.73
C LEU A 6 -15.28 5.50 9.03
N ALA A 7 -16.38 5.52 9.78
CA ALA A 7 -17.73 5.43 9.22
C ALA A 7 -18.18 6.73 8.51
N SER A 8 -17.58 7.88 8.85
CA SER A 8 -17.85 9.18 8.22
C SER A 8 -16.90 9.55 7.08
N LEU A 9 -15.83 8.77 6.88
CA LEU A 9 -14.96 8.89 5.72
C LEU A 9 -15.70 8.30 4.51
N GLU A 10 -16.62 9.07 3.94
CA GLU A 10 -17.14 8.82 2.60
C GLU A 10 -15.95 8.91 1.63
N LEU A 11 -15.40 7.75 1.28
CA LEU A 11 -14.48 7.65 0.16
C LEU A 11 -15.33 7.77 -1.11
N ASP A 12 -15.09 8.83 -1.88
CA ASP A 12 -15.83 9.17 -3.10
C ASP A 12 -15.67 8.15 -4.26
N SER A 13 -14.97 7.03 -4.05
CA SER A 13 -14.60 6.08 -5.10
C SER A 13 -15.17 4.67 -4.92
N ALA A 14 -15.25 3.94 -6.04
CA ALA A 14 -15.76 2.57 -6.16
C ALA A 14 -14.91 1.49 -5.45
N SER A 15 -14.07 1.91 -4.51
CA SER A 15 -13.10 1.07 -3.85
C SER A 15 -13.64 0.53 -2.53
N SER A 16 -13.31 -0.72 -2.21
CA SER A 16 -13.75 -1.34 -0.96
C SER A 16 -12.72 -1.11 0.15
N MET A 17 -13.18 -0.55 1.29
CA MET A 17 -12.37 -0.46 2.51
C MET A 17 -12.84 -1.50 3.53
N ARG A 18 -11.90 -2.23 4.12
CA ARG A 18 -12.16 -3.26 5.13
C ARG A 18 -11.21 -3.11 6.32
N ILE A 19 -11.71 -3.38 7.53
CA ILE A 19 -10.86 -3.49 8.72
C ILE A 19 -10.46 -4.95 8.88
N LEU A 20 -9.16 -5.19 9.01
CA LEU A 20 -8.54 -6.49 9.21
C LEU A 20 -8.04 -6.65 10.65
N GLY A 21 -7.85 -7.89 11.08
CA GLY A 21 -7.48 -8.24 12.45
C GLY A 21 -5.98 -8.16 12.72
N ARG A 22 -5.59 -8.44 13.98
CA ARG A 22 -4.18 -8.54 14.38
C ARG A 22 -3.41 -9.65 13.67
N ASP A 23 -4.08 -10.75 13.35
CA ASP A 23 -3.45 -11.87 12.64
C ASP A 23 -3.05 -11.47 11.22
N ASP A 24 -3.89 -10.68 10.54
CA ASP A 24 -3.57 -10.07 9.25
C ASP A 24 -2.38 -9.10 9.36
N LEU A 25 -2.33 -8.27 10.41
CA LEU A 25 -1.17 -7.40 10.64
C LEU A 25 0.11 -8.20 10.84
N ASN A 26 0.07 -9.28 11.64
CA ASN A 26 1.23 -10.15 11.84
C ASN A 26 1.66 -10.83 10.54
N PHE A 27 0.70 -11.31 9.74
CA PHE A 27 0.96 -11.91 8.43
C PHE A 27 1.57 -10.90 7.45
N MET A 28 1.08 -9.64 7.44
CA MET A 28 1.67 -8.56 6.65
C MET A 28 3.11 -8.28 7.08
N CYS A 29 3.38 -8.15 8.38
CA CYS A 29 4.73 -7.92 8.88
C CYS A 29 5.70 -9.02 8.46
N GLU A 30 5.28 -10.29 8.57
CA GLU A 30 6.08 -11.44 8.17
C GLU A 30 6.31 -11.47 6.65
N THR A 31 5.26 -11.15 5.88
CA THR A 31 5.36 -10.99 4.42
C THR A 31 6.41 -9.95 4.06
N LEU A 32 6.36 -8.74 4.65
CA LEU A 32 7.34 -7.70 4.38
C LEU A 32 8.76 -8.17 4.69
N ARG A 33 8.96 -8.78 5.87
CA ARG A 33 10.26 -9.29 6.32
C ARG A 33 10.87 -10.32 5.38
N ILE A 34 10.09 -11.33 4.96
CA ILE A 34 10.54 -12.38 4.03
C ILE A 34 10.94 -11.78 2.66
N ASN A 35 10.31 -10.67 2.27
CA ASN A 35 10.58 -10.00 0.99
C ASN A 35 11.62 -8.87 1.12
N GLY A 36 12.41 -8.89 2.20
CA GLY A 36 13.58 -8.02 2.39
C GLY A 36 13.27 -6.59 2.81
N ILE A 37 12.04 -6.31 3.24
CA ILE A 37 11.63 -5.00 3.77
C ILE A 37 12.02 -4.91 5.24
N GLN A 38 12.76 -3.87 5.62
CA GLN A 38 13.21 -3.64 7.00
C GLN A 38 12.35 -2.63 7.75
N THR A 39 11.42 -1.96 7.06
CA THR A 39 10.49 -0.99 7.63
C THR A 39 9.75 -1.55 8.85
N GLN A 40 9.85 -0.84 9.98
CA GLN A 40 9.11 -1.17 11.20
C GLN A 40 7.63 -0.78 11.04
N VAL A 41 6.75 -1.79 11.07
CA VAL A 41 5.30 -1.60 10.96
C VAL A 41 4.63 -1.42 12.33
N LYS A 42 5.03 -2.19 13.35
CA LYS A 42 4.34 -2.18 14.65
C LYS A 42 4.62 -0.88 15.40
N GLY A 43 3.54 -0.24 15.86
CA GLY A 43 3.59 1.03 16.59
C GLY A 43 3.81 2.26 15.71
N ARG A 44 3.80 2.09 14.37
CA ARG A 44 3.98 3.19 13.41
C ARG A 44 2.93 3.09 12.31
N MET A 45 2.39 4.23 11.88
CA MET A 45 1.51 4.23 10.71
C MET A 45 2.31 3.82 9.48
N THR A 46 1.87 2.78 8.78
CA THR A 46 2.59 2.26 7.61
C THR A 46 1.64 1.98 6.46
N VAL A 47 1.88 2.60 5.31
CA VAL A 47 1.18 2.35 4.06
C VAL A 47 1.97 1.34 3.25
N VAL A 48 1.35 0.20 2.95
CA VAL A 48 1.90 -0.85 2.08
C VAL A 48 1.06 -0.91 0.82
N PHE A 49 1.63 -0.60 -0.34
CA PHE A 49 0.91 -0.68 -1.61
C PHE A 49 1.47 -1.81 -2.49
N ALA A 50 0.58 -2.68 -2.96
CA ALA A 50 0.88 -3.73 -3.92
C ALA A 50 0.47 -3.27 -5.33
N TYR A 51 1.31 -3.58 -6.31
CA TYR A 51 1.06 -3.26 -7.71
C TYR A 51 1.61 -4.34 -8.66
N PRO A 52 1.01 -4.52 -9.86
CA PRO A 52 1.44 -5.52 -10.84
C PRO A 52 2.93 -5.45 -11.18
N GLY A 53 3.41 -4.26 -11.55
CA GLY A 53 4.78 -4.01 -11.99
C GLY A 53 4.89 -2.79 -12.91
N ILE A 54 6.09 -2.22 -13.03
CA ILE A 54 6.44 -1.11 -13.91
C ILE A 54 6.49 -1.57 -15.37
N GLY A 55 5.76 -0.86 -16.24
CA GLY A 55 5.67 -1.21 -17.67
C GLY A 55 4.81 -2.44 -17.97
N VAL A 56 4.28 -3.16 -16.96
CA VAL A 56 3.34 -4.29 -17.17
C VAL A 56 2.11 -3.86 -17.97
N GLY A 57 1.65 -2.62 -17.77
CA GLY A 57 0.55 -2.01 -18.50
C GLY A 57 0.76 -1.85 -20.01
N GLU A 58 2.01 -1.87 -20.47
CA GLU A 58 2.33 -1.80 -21.91
C GLU A 58 2.04 -3.13 -22.60
N ILE A 59 2.04 -4.23 -21.83
CA ILE A 59 1.76 -5.60 -22.30
C ILE A 59 0.30 -5.96 -22.02
N TYR A 60 -0.19 -5.63 -20.83
CA TYR A 60 -1.57 -5.90 -20.38
C TYR A 60 -2.24 -4.58 -19.99
N PRO A 61 -2.98 -3.94 -20.92
CA PRO A 61 -3.58 -2.63 -20.69
C PRO A 61 -4.46 -2.53 -19.43
N GLU A 62 -5.10 -3.64 -19.03
CA GLU A 62 -5.92 -3.70 -17.80
C GLU A 62 -5.10 -3.59 -16.50
N LEU A 63 -3.77 -3.77 -16.58
CA LEU A 63 -2.83 -3.62 -15.45
C LEU A 63 -2.07 -2.29 -15.50
N SER A 64 -2.46 -1.37 -16.39
CA SER A 64 -1.82 -0.07 -16.57
C SER A 64 -1.97 0.84 -15.34
N GLY A 65 -1.12 1.86 -15.25
CA GLY A 65 -1.13 2.87 -14.18
C GLY A 65 -0.11 2.67 -13.05
N CYS A 66 0.70 1.59 -13.05
CA CYS A 66 1.66 1.30 -11.97
C CYS A 66 2.72 2.39 -11.84
N THR A 67 3.28 2.81 -12.97
CA THR A 67 4.29 3.87 -13.03
C THR A 67 3.74 5.18 -12.44
N GLY A 68 2.50 5.54 -12.79
CA GLY A 68 1.83 6.73 -12.25
C GLY A 68 1.65 6.64 -10.74
N GLN A 69 1.10 5.55 -10.24
CA GLN A 69 0.91 5.32 -8.80
C GLN A 69 2.24 5.45 -8.02
N VAL A 70 3.31 4.82 -8.50
CA VAL A 70 4.62 4.87 -7.82
C VAL A 70 5.20 6.29 -7.86
N CYS A 71 5.04 7.01 -8.98
CA CYS A 71 5.49 8.40 -9.09
C CYS A 71 4.73 9.33 -8.15
N ASP A 72 3.40 9.20 -8.07
CA ASP A 72 2.56 10.03 -7.20
C ASP A 72 2.93 9.80 -5.71
N LEU A 73 3.09 8.54 -5.31
CA LEU A 73 3.55 8.18 -3.96
C LEU A 73 4.98 8.66 -3.67
N LYS A 74 5.87 8.61 -4.66
CA LYS A 74 7.22 9.17 -4.56
C LYS A 74 7.23 10.68 -4.37
N GLN A 75 6.34 11.41 -5.06
CA GLN A 75 6.22 12.86 -4.89
C GLN A 75 5.67 13.23 -3.50
N ALA A 76 4.74 12.43 -2.97
CA ALA A 76 4.16 12.65 -1.65
C ALA A 76 5.02 12.15 -0.49
N PHE A 77 6.13 11.43 -0.75
CA PHE A 77 6.91 10.77 0.28
C PHE A 77 7.39 11.72 1.39
N GLY A 78 7.86 12.92 1.04
CA GLY A 78 8.30 13.90 2.05
C GLY A 78 7.19 14.31 3.02
N LEU A 79 5.96 14.51 2.50
CA LEU A 79 4.79 14.82 3.34
C LEU A 79 4.40 13.65 4.25
N LEU A 80 4.44 12.42 3.72
CA LEU A 80 4.18 11.22 4.51
C LEU A 80 5.23 11.04 5.62
N GLU A 81 6.51 11.30 5.31
CA GLU A 81 7.60 11.22 6.26
C GLU A 81 7.47 12.26 7.39
N GLU A 82 7.14 13.51 7.06
CA GLU A 82 6.83 14.58 8.04
C GLU A 82 5.63 14.22 8.95
N ALA A 83 4.69 13.43 8.44
CA ALA A 83 3.58 12.87 9.20
C ALA A 83 3.94 11.59 9.98
N GLU A 84 5.22 11.18 9.99
CA GLU A 84 5.75 9.95 10.58
C GLU A 84 5.17 8.65 9.98
N ILE A 85 4.61 8.73 8.77
CA ILE A 85 4.04 7.61 8.04
C ILE A 85 5.13 6.91 7.23
N ALA A 86 5.31 5.61 7.44
CA ALA A 86 6.17 4.81 6.60
C ALA A 86 5.43 4.41 5.31
N LEU A 87 6.17 4.34 4.20
CA LEU A 87 5.64 3.91 2.90
C LEU A 87 6.45 2.73 2.39
N VAL A 88 5.77 1.68 1.90
CA VAL A 88 6.39 0.46 1.36
C VAL A 88 5.67 0.00 0.11
N GLY A 89 6.42 -0.36 -0.93
CA GLY A 89 5.88 -0.98 -2.14
C GLY A 89 6.06 -2.50 -2.18
N LEU A 90 5.15 -3.20 -2.84
CA LEU A 90 5.27 -4.62 -3.17
C LEU A 90 4.92 -4.88 -4.65
N SER A 91 5.74 -5.67 -5.33
CA SER A 91 5.51 -6.11 -6.71
C SER A 91 6.09 -7.51 -6.93
N THR A 92 5.71 -8.19 -8.01
CA THR A 92 6.37 -9.45 -8.44
C THR A 92 7.64 -9.20 -9.25
N GLU A 93 7.89 -7.95 -9.65
CA GLU A 93 8.99 -7.59 -10.53
C GLU A 93 10.37 -7.59 -9.89
N GLU A 94 11.36 -7.87 -10.74
CA GLU A 94 12.78 -7.74 -10.42
C GLU A 94 13.17 -6.29 -10.09
N PRO A 95 13.98 -6.06 -9.04
CA PRO A 95 14.45 -4.72 -8.68
C PRO A 95 15.12 -3.94 -9.82
N ALA A 96 15.77 -4.63 -10.77
CA ALA A 96 16.44 -4.01 -11.90
C ALA A 96 15.50 -3.17 -12.79
N ARG A 97 14.22 -3.55 -12.91
CA ARG A 97 13.22 -2.81 -13.71
C ARG A 97 12.85 -1.45 -13.11
N ARG A 98 13.05 -1.27 -11.82
CA ARG A 98 12.71 -0.03 -11.09
C ARG A 98 13.71 1.10 -11.36
N ARG A 99 14.88 0.78 -11.90
CA ARG A 99 15.92 1.79 -12.22
C ARG A 99 15.43 2.87 -13.18
N SER A 100 14.45 2.55 -14.03
CA SER A 100 13.83 3.53 -14.93
C SER A 100 13.07 4.65 -14.19
N LEU A 101 12.70 4.44 -12.92
CA LEU A 101 12.01 5.43 -12.09
C LEU A 101 12.97 6.36 -11.32
N GLY A 102 14.28 6.19 -11.51
CA GLY A 102 15.31 6.87 -10.75
C GLY A 102 15.38 6.42 -9.29
N VAL A 103 15.82 7.31 -8.41
CA VAL A 103 15.91 7.04 -6.96
C VAL A 103 14.50 6.98 -6.37
N ILE A 104 14.18 5.91 -5.67
CA ILE A 104 12.92 5.73 -4.92
C ILE A 104 13.27 5.85 -3.43
N PRO A 105 12.66 6.79 -2.68
CA PRO A 105 13.06 7.09 -1.30
C PRO A 105 12.49 6.12 -0.26
N PHE A 106 11.75 5.10 -0.70
CA PHE A 106 11.14 4.09 0.15
C PHE A 106 11.45 2.67 -0.35
N GLU A 107 11.30 1.70 0.54
CA GLU A 107 11.58 0.31 0.21
C GLU A 107 10.51 -0.29 -0.71
N ILE A 108 10.93 -1.12 -1.66
CA ILE A 108 10.01 -1.92 -2.48
C ILE A 108 10.45 -3.38 -2.42
N GLY A 109 9.61 -4.23 -1.85
CA GLY A 109 9.83 -5.67 -1.76
C GLY A 109 9.44 -6.35 -3.07
N ARG A 110 10.02 -7.53 -3.32
CA ARG A 110 9.57 -8.39 -4.41
C ARG A 110 8.83 -9.57 -3.83
N LEU A 111 7.51 -9.61 -3.99
CA LEU A 111 6.68 -10.73 -3.54
C LEU A 111 6.93 -11.96 -4.43
N GLN A 112 7.41 -13.05 -3.83
CA GLN A 112 7.43 -14.35 -4.49
C GLN A 112 6.02 -14.95 -4.51
N THR A 113 5.74 -15.76 -5.52
CA THR A 113 4.38 -16.10 -5.99
C THR A 113 3.53 -16.94 -5.04
N ASP A 114 4.01 -17.30 -3.85
CA ASP A 114 3.38 -18.30 -2.98
C ASP A 114 2.83 -17.75 -1.63
N LEU A 115 2.68 -16.44 -1.49
CA LEU A 115 2.12 -15.85 -0.27
C LEU A 115 0.62 -15.60 -0.43
N SER A 116 -0.18 -16.67 -0.30
CA SER A 116 -1.63 -16.59 -0.30
C SER A 116 -2.14 -15.99 1.02
N GLY A 117 -2.97 -14.94 0.93
CA GLY A 117 -3.69 -14.38 2.07
C GLY A 117 -4.08 -12.94 1.80
N LEU A 118 -3.17 -12.00 2.09
CA LEU A 118 -3.44 -10.56 1.97
C LEU A 118 -3.30 -10.02 0.56
N PHE A 119 -2.41 -10.57 -0.26
CA PHE A 119 -2.18 -10.08 -1.62
C PHE A 119 -2.74 -11.08 -2.63
N THR A 120 -3.59 -10.59 -3.51
CA THR A 120 -4.17 -11.40 -4.58
C THR A 120 -3.36 -11.23 -5.85
N GLN A 121 -3.32 -12.27 -6.67
CA GLN A 121 -2.56 -12.29 -7.91
C GLN A 121 -3.49 -12.48 -9.11
N VAL A 122 -3.00 -12.10 -10.28
CA VAL A 122 -3.58 -12.41 -11.57
C VAL A 122 -2.52 -13.08 -12.44
N ILE A 123 -2.91 -14.17 -13.10
CA ILE A 123 -2.00 -14.92 -13.97
C ILE A 123 -2.22 -14.44 -15.42
N ARG A 124 -1.12 -14.13 -16.10
CA ARG A 124 -1.05 -13.83 -17.54
C ARG A 124 0.20 -14.47 -18.11
N ASP A 125 0.07 -15.20 -19.21
CA ASP A 125 1.19 -15.87 -19.90
C ASP A 125 2.13 -16.65 -18.96
N ASN A 126 1.54 -17.46 -18.07
CA ASN A 126 2.26 -18.24 -17.04
C ASN A 126 3.11 -17.41 -16.07
N ARG A 127 2.82 -16.11 -15.93
CA ARG A 127 3.41 -15.22 -14.94
C ARG A 127 2.33 -14.68 -14.03
N ALA A 128 2.63 -14.64 -12.73
CA ALA A 128 1.74 -14.03 -11.76
C ALA A 128 2.13 -12.57 -11.52
N TYR A 129 1.13 -11.71 -11.45
CA TYR A 129 1.24 -10.29 -11.13
C TYR A 129 0.36 -9.98 -9.93
N LEU A 130 0.77 -9.05 -9.06
CA LEU A 130 -0.10 -8.63 -7.97
C LEU A 130 -1.27 -7.82 -8.51
N LYS A 131 -2.47 -8.08 -7.99
CA LYS A 131 -3.56 -7.12 -8.08
C LYS A 131 -3.21 -5.91 -7.22
N ARG A 132 -3.69 -4.74 -7.64
CA ARG A 132 -3.55 -3.52 -6.84
C ARG A 132 -4.29 -3.69 -5.53
N LYS A 133 -3.62 -3.32 -4.44
CA LYS A 133 -4.18 -3.27 -3.09
C LYS A 133 -3.33 -2.35 -2.25
N THR A 134 -3.93 -1.63 -1.32
CA THR A 134 -3.19 -0.92 -0.28
C THR A 134 -3.61 -1.43 1.09
N LEU A 135 -2.66 -1.61 1.97
CA LEU A 135 -2.86 -1.88 3.39
C LEU A 135 -2.32 -0.68 4.19
N ILE A 136 -3.05 -0.23 5.20
CA ILE A 136 -2.62 0.84 6.11
C ILE A 136 -2.60 0.27 7.52
N ALA A 137 -1.41 0.02 8.05
CA ALA A 137 -1.22 -0.34 9.45
C ALA A 137 -1.36 0.93 10.30
N LEU A 138 -2.19 0.88 11.34
CA LEU A 138 -2.31 1.95 12.31
C LEU A 138 -1.40 1.66 13.53
N PRO A 139 -0.95 2.70 14.26
CA PRO A 139 -0.09 2.51 15.44
C PRO A 139 -0.72 1.63 16.54
N ASP A 140 -2.05 1.60 16.63
CA ASP A 140 -2.81 0.79 17.60
C ASP A 140 -2.91 -0.70 17.24
N GLY A 141 -2.35 -1.10 16.08
CA GLY A 141 -2.32 -2.47 15.60
C GLY A 141 -3.54 -2.90 14.79
N ARG A 142 -4.45 -1.96 14.43
CA ARG A 142 -5.45 -2.20 13.39
C ARG A 142 -4.82 -2.13 12.00
N LEU A 143 -5.43 -2.84 11.06
CA LEU A 143 -5.01 -2.85 9.67
C LEU A 143 -6.22 -2.50 8.79
N LEU A 144 -6.08 -1.46 7.97
CA LEU A 144 -7.08 -1.11 6.96
C LEU A 144 -6.64 -1.72 5.63
N GLU A 145 -7.59 -2.30 4.92
CA GLU A 145 -7.40 -2.76 3.55
C GLU A 145 -8.21 -1.90 2.59
N TYR A 146 -7.57 -1.53 1.49
CA TYR A 146 -8.13 -0.78 0.38
C TYR A 146 -7.98 -1.61 -0.91
N GLY A 147 -9.10 -2.08 -1.45
CA GLY A 147 -9.17 -3.01 -2.59
C GLY A 147 -9.95 -2.48 -3.79
N ASP A 148 -10.13 -3.35 -4.80
CA ASP A 148 -10.94 -3.11 -6.02
C ASP A 148 -10.55 -1.87 -6.83
N ILE A 149 -9.25 -1.57 -6.85
CA ILE A 149 -8.68 -0.37 -7.47
C ILE A 149 -8.74 -0.47 -9.00
N THR A 150 -9.55 0.40 -9.61
CA THR A 150 -9.68 0.51 -11.08
C THR A 150 -8.90 1.69 -11.66
N ASP A 151 -8.77 2.81 -10.92
CA ASP A 151 -7.92 3.95 -11.27
C ASP A 151 -6.74 4.04 -10.29
N ALA A 152 -5.54 3.72 -10.80
CA ALA A 152 -4.32 3.69 -10.00
C ALA A 152 -3.87 5.08 -9.49
N LYS A 153 -4.14 6.16 -10.24
CA LYS A 153 -3.72 7.52 -9.87
C LYS A 153 -4.68 8.11 -8.85
N GLN A 154 -5.99 7.97 -9.08
CA GLN A 154 -7.00 8.37 -8.12
C GLN A 154 -6.77 7.66 -6.78
N HIS A 155 -6.56 6.33 -6.82
CA HIS A 155 -6.25 5.55 -5.62
C HIS A 155 -5.00 6.03 -4.89
N ALA A 156 -3.92 6.37 -5.61
CA ALA A 156 -2.71 6.89 -4.98
C ALA A 156 -3.00 8.15 -4.15
N ARG A 157 -3.75 9.09 -4.72
CA ARG A 157 -4.15 10.34 -4.05
C ARG A 157 -5.04 10.09 -2.85
N GLU A 158 -6.05 9.23 -3.01
CA GLU A 158 -6.97 8.87 -1.93
C GLU A 158 -6.24 8.20 -0.75
N VAL A 159 -5.28 7.32 -1.02
CA VAL A 159 -4.43 6.71 0.01
C VAL A 159 -3.57 7.75 0.72
N ILE A 160 -2.97 8.70 -0.01
CA ILE A 160 -2.16 9.78 0.58
C ILE A 160 -3.04 10.63 1.50
N ASP A 161 -4.18 11.11 1.00
CA ASP A 161 -5.09 11.96 1.75
C ASP A 161 -5.64 11.25 2.99
N LEU A 162 -6.03 9.98 2.85
CA LEU A 162 -6.51 9.16 3.96
C LEU A 162 -5.43 8.96 5.02
N ALA A 163 -4.21 8.61 4.61
CA ALA A 163 -3.11 8.36 5.55
C ALA A 163 -2.75 9.64 6.33
N LEU A 164 -2.71 10.79 5.67
CA LEU A 164 -2.46 12.09 6.32
C LEU A 164 -3.58 12.44 7.30
N LYS A 165 -4.85 12.29 6.90
CA LYS A 165 -6.00 12.53 7.79
C LYS A 165 -5.96 11.63 9.02
N LEU A 166 -5.64 10.34 8.85
CA LEU A 166 -5.55 9.39 9.96
C LEU A 166 -4.39 9.74 10.91
N ALA A 167 -3.26 10.20 10.38
CA ALA A 167 -2.12 10.64 11.18
C ALA A 167 -2.48 11.87 12.02
N ASP A 168 -3.19 12.84 11.44
CA ASP A 168 -3.67 14.01 12.16
C ASP A 168 -4.66 13.62 13.28
N CYS A 169 -5.67 12.79 12.99
CA CYS A 169 -6.61 12.30 14.01
C CYS A 169 -5.89 11.55 15.16
N SER A 170 -4.85 10.78 14.84
CA SER A 170 -4.08 10.01 15.83
C SER A 170 -3.27 10.90 16.78
N ARG A 171 -2.80 12.06 16.32
CA ARG A 171 -2.07 13.04 17.14
C ARG A 171 -2.95 13.68 18.21
N PHE A 172 -4.26 13.77 17.97
CA PHE A 172 -5.22 14.39 18.88
C PHE A 172 -6.00 13.39 19.74
N ALA A 173 -5.83 12.09 19.52
CA ALA A 173 -6.41 11.07 20.38
C ALA A 173 -5.66 11.06 21.73
N PRO A 174 -6.35 11.25 22.88
CA PRO A 174 -5.70 11.15 24.18
C PRO A 174 -5.12 9.74 24.35
N ALA A 175 -3.88 9.66 24.85
CA ALA A 175 -3.27 8.39 25.20
C ALA A 175 -4.19 7.67 26.21
N ALA A 176 -4.77 6.55 25.78
CA ALA A 176 -5.65 5.72 26.59
C ALA A 176 -4.87 4.94 27.66
#